data_AF-X1TWL3-F1
#
_entry.id   AF-X1TWL3-F1
#
_cell.length_a   1.000
_cell.length_b   1.000
_cell.length_c   1.000
_cell.angle_alpha   90.00
_cell.angle_beta   90.00
_cell.angle_gamma   90.00
#
_symmetry.space_group_name_H-M   'P 1'
#
loop_
_entity.id
_entity.type
_entity.pdbx_description
1 polymer ?
#
loop_
_entity_poly.entity_id
_entity_poly.type
_entity_poly.pdbx_seq_one_letter_code
_entity_poly.pdbx_strand_id
1 'polypeptide(L)'
;MHNLIYLGNDQYRCKDCGKGCDRAGVYDFQATDCEAMADLVVMNEKLTRLEKEMKEIETLYQRTLDRLANVEDVVNSAKNARLLDRPTG
;
A
#
# COMPACT_ATOMS: atom_id res chain seq x y z
N MET A 1 4.55 -18.74 23.21
CA MET A 1 5.87 -19.39 23.28
C MET A 1 6.58 -19.27 21.94
N HIS A 2 7.88 -18.98 21.94
CA HIS A 2 8.67 -18.79 20.72
C HIS A 2 9.23 -20.12 20.17
N ASN A 3 9.04 -20.38 18.86
CA ASN A 3 9.67 -21.49 18.16
C ASN A 3 11.05 -21.07 17.61
N LEU A 4 12.14 -21.42 18.31
CA LEU A 4 13.49 -20.98 17.97
C LEU A 4 14.17 -21.87 16.91
N ILE A 5 14.90 -21.21 16.00
CA ILE A 5 15.80 -21.82 15.01
C ILE A 5 17.22 -21.33 15.32
N TYR A 6 18.18 -22.25 15.38
CA TYR A 6 19.59 -21.91 15.57
C TYR A 6 20.21 -21.39 14.28
N LEU A 7 20.91 -20.25 14.36
CA LEU A 7 21.52 -19.57 13.22
C LEU A 7 23.05 -19.75 13.15
N GLY A 8 23.67 -20.39 14.15
CA GLY A 8 25.12 -20.40 14.31
C GLY A 8 25.61 -19.31 15.26
N ASN A 9 26.88 -19.41 15.69
CA ASN A 9 27.54 -18.41 16.55
C ASN A 9 26.74 -18.03 17.81
N ASP A 10 26.13 -19.02 18.48
CA ASP A 10 25.29 -18.80 19.68
C ASP A 10 24.08 -17.86 19.44
N GLN A 11 23.62 -17.73 18.18
CA GLN A 11 22.44 -16.93 17.83
C GLN A 11 21.24 -17.80 17.45
N TYR A 12 20.05 -17.34 17.84
CA TYR A 12 18.76 -17.96 17.59
C TYR A 12 17.76 -16.95 17.03
N ARG A 13 16.76 -17.44 16.30
CA ARG A 13 15.64 -16.64 15.80
C ARG A 13 14.33 -17.37 15.95
N CYS A 14 13.27 -16.66 16.35
CA CYS A 14 11.93 -17.20 16.33
C CYS A 14 11.42 -17.36 14.89
N LYS A 15 10.95 -18.55 14.52
CA LYS A 15 10.34 -18.84 13.21
C LYS A 15 9.10 -17.99 12.94
N ASP A 16 8.34 -17.65 13.99
CA ASP A 16 7.03 -17.06 13.85
C ASP A 16 7.10 -15.52 13.85
N CYS A 17 7.75 -14.90 14.85
CA CYS A 17 7.85 -13.44 14.93
C CYS A 17 9.14 -12.88 14.32
N GLY A 18 10.10 -13.71 13.93
CA GLY A 18 11.37 -13.28 13.34
C GLY A 18 12.36 -12.60 14.30
N LYS A 19 11.97 -12.30 15.55
CA LYS A 19 12.84 -11.71 16.59
C LYS A 19 13.97 -12.70 16.95
N GLY A 20 15.17 -12.17 17.19
CA GLY A 20 16.36 -12.94 17.52
C GLY A 20 16.77 -12.84 18.98
N CYS A 21 17.46 -13.87 19.48
CA CYS A 21 18.09 -13.86 20.80
C CYS A 21 19.46 -14.55 20.72
N ASP A 22 20.34 -14.27 21.67
CA ASP A 22 21.58 -15.03 21.87
C ASP A 22 21.32 -16.25 22.77
N ARG A 23 22.35 -17.08 22.95
CA ARG A 23 22.29 -18.28 23.80
C ARG A 23 21.99 -17.96 25.27
N ALA A 24 22.48 -16.84 25.78
CA ALA A 24 22.27 -16.46 27.18
C ALA A 24 20.79 -16.09 27.44
N GLY A 25 20.16 -15.43 26.48
CA GLY A 25 18.77 -14.97 26.56
C GLY A 25 17.72 -15.98 26.11
N VAL A 26 18.06 -17.23 25.75
CA VAL A 26 17.08 -18.21 25.25
C VAL A 26 15.96 -18.46 26.25
N TYR A 27 16.28 -18.63 27.53
CA TYR A 27 15.28 -18.92 28.56
C TYR A 27 14.33 -17.75 28.77
N ASP A 28 14.87 -16.54 28.91
CA ASP A 28 14.08 -15.33 29.07
C ASP A 28 13.20 -15.08 27.85
N PHE A 29 13.75 -15.29 26.65
CA PHE A 29 13.02 -15.13 25.39
C PHE A 29 11.93 -16.18 25.19
N GLN A 30 12.11 -17.42 25.66
CA GLN A 30 11.05 -18.44 25.63
C GLN A 30 9.94 -18.17 26.65
N ALA A 31 10.26 -17.46 27.74
CA ALA A 31 9.30 -17.06 28.77
C ALA A 31 8.41 -15.89 28.32
N THR A 32 8.76 -15.14 27.27
CA THR A 32 7.91 -14.09 26.70
C THR A 32 6.88 -14.63 25.70
N ASP A 33 5.80 -13.88 25.53
CA ASP A 33 4.78 -14.17 24.54
C ASP A 33 5.25 -13.88 23.12
N CYS A 34 4.90 -14.77 22.19
CA CYS A 34 5.20 -14.60 20.79
C CYS A 34 4.09 -13.78 20.14
N GLU A 35 4.38 -12.52 19.81
CA GLU A 35 3.42 -11.57 19.25
C GLU A 35 3.21 -11.72 17.72
N ALA A 36 3.73 -12.77 17.09
CA ALA A 36 3.68 -12.96 15.63
C ALA A 36 2.26 -12.79 15.05
N MET A 37 1.25 -13.35 15.73
CA MET A 37 -0.14 -13.26 15.29
C MET A 37 -0.70 -11.85 15.47
N ALA A 38 -0.35 -11.16 16.57
CA ALA A 38 -0.77 -9.78 16.79
C ALA A 38 -0.16 -8.84 15.74
N ASP A 39 1.12 -9.04 15.44
CA ASP A 39 1.82 -8.31 14.37
C ASP A 39 1.17 -8.54 13.00
N LEU A 40 0.79 -9.79 12.69
CA LEU A 40 0.07 -10.14 11.46
C LEU A 40 -1.30 -9.46 11.38
N VAL A 41 -2.07 -9.41 12.47
CA VAL A 41 -3.37 -8.72 12.52
C VAL A 41 -3.19 -7.23 12.22
N VAL A 42 -2.24 -6.57 12.89
CA VAL A 42 -1.96 -5.14 12.68
C VAL A 42 -1.49 -4.87 11.24
N MET A 43 -0.66 -5.74 10.67
CA MET A 43 -0.24 -5.62 9.27
C MET A 43 -1.42 -5.80 8.32
N ASN A 44 -2.31 -6.75 8.58
CA ASN A 44 -3.49 -6.99 7.75
C ASN A 44 -4.45 -5.79 7.79
N GLU A 45 -4.70 -5.21 8.97
CA GLU A 45 -5.49 -3.98 9.11
C GLU A 45 -4.88 -2.82 8.31
N LYS A 46 -3.55 -2.66 8.37
CA LYS A 46 -2.84 -1.66 7.56
C LYS A 46 -2.96 -1.92 6.07
N LEU A 47 -2.85 -3.18 5.63
CA LEU A 47 -3.04 -3.57 4.23
C LEU A 47 -4.44 -3.24 3.74
N THR A 48 -5.48 -3.64 4.49
CA THR A 48 -6.87 -3.32 4.16
C THR A 48 -7.10 -1.80 4.07
N ARG A 49 -6.48 -1.02 4.95
CA ARG A 49 -6.55 0.45 4.88
C ARG A 49 -5.91 0.99 3.61
N LEU A 50 -4.71 0.52 3.27
CA LEU A 50 -4.00 0.94 2.06
C LEU A 50 -4.75 0.55 0.78
N GLU A 51 -5.33 -0.64 0.73
CA GLU A 51 -6.17 -1.08 -0.40
C GLU A 51 -7.37 -0.15 -0.61
N LYS A 52 -8.01 0.28 0.49
CA LYS A 52 -9.11 1.25 0.43
C LYS A 52 -8.64 2.61 -0.08
N GLU A 53 -7.53 3.13 0.46
CA GLU A 53 -6.96 4.42 0.03
C GLU A 53 -6.57 4.38 -1.46
N MET A 54 -5.98 3.28 -1.94
CA MET A 54 -5.65 3.10 -3.36
C MET A 54 -6.89 3.14 -4.26
N LYS A 55 -7.98 2.50 -3.85
CA LYS A 55 -9.25 2.51 -4.60
C LYS A 55 -9.88 3.90 -4.67
N GLU A 56 -9.76 4.68 -3.60
CA GLU A 56 -10.21 6.08 -3.58
C GLU A 56 -9.38 6.93 -4.55
N ILE A 57 -8.06 6.76 -4.58
CA ILE A 57 -7.16 7.43 -5.53
C ILE A 57 -7.51 7.06 -6.98
N GLU A 58 -7.71 5.77 -7.26
CA GLU A 58 -8.09 5.29 -8.60
C GLU A 58 -9.41 5.94 -9.06
N THR A 59 -10.39 6.04 -8.16
CA THR A 59 -11.67 6.71 -8.44
C THR A 59 -11.48 8.19 -8.75
N LEU A 60 -10.64 8.89 -7.99
CA LEU A 60 -10.33 10.31 -8.23
C LEU A 60 -9.58 10.52 -9.54
N TYR A 61 -8.65 9.63 -9.86
CA TYR A 61 -7.89 9.65 -11.10
C TYR A 61 -8.82 9.49 -12.30
N GLN A 62 -9.71 8.50 -12.28
CA GLN A 62 -10.66 8.27 -13.37
C GLN A 62 -11.59 9.46 -13.57
N ARG A 63 -12.15 10.03 -12.50
CA ARG A 63 -12.98 11.25 -12.58
C ARG A 63 -12.22 12.43 -13.19
N THR A 64 -10.92 12.53 -12.92
CA THR A 64 -10.08 13.60 -13.47
C THR A 64 -9.89 13.41 -14.97
N LEU A 65 -9.64 12.18 -15.42
CA LEU A 65 -9.56 11.85 -16.85
C LEU A 65 -10.88 12.19 -17.57
N ASP A 66 -12.02 11.80 -17.01
CA ASP A 66 -13.34 12.08 -17.61
C ASP A 66 -13.58 13.59 -17.75
N ARG A 67 -13.16 14.38 -16.75
CA ARG A 67 -13.25 15.85 -16.81
C ARG A 67 -12.32 16.45 -17.86
N LEU A 68 -11.11 15.92 -18.02
CA LEU A 68 -10.18 16.38 -19.05
C LEU A 68 -10.70 16.11 -20.45
N ALA A 69 -11.28 14.92 -20.68
CA ALA A 69 -11.93 14.59 -21.95
C ALA A 69 -13.06 15.57 -22.28
N ASN A 70 -13.93 15.87 -21.31
CA ASN A 70 -15.00 16.86 -21.51
C ASN A 70 -14.47 18.26 -21.84
N VAL A 71 -13.36 18.68 -21.22
CA VAL A 71 -12.73 19.98 -21.53
C VAL A 71 -12.18 20.00 -22.95
N GLU A 72 -11.54 18.92 -23.38
CA GLU A 72 -11.03 18.78 -24.75
C GLU A 72 -12.16 18.90 -25.79
N ASP A 73 -13.29 18.23 -25.56
CA ASP A 73 -14.47 18.30 -26.42
C ASP A 73 -15.04 19.72 -26.52
N VAL A 74 -15.14 20.44 -25.40
CA VAL A 74 -15.62 21.82 -25.37
C VAL A 74 -14.68 22.75 -26.13
N VAL A 75 -13.37 22.61 -25.93
CA VAL A 75 -12.36 23.42 -26.62
C VAL A 75 -12.39 23.17 -28.13
N ASN A 76 -12.46 21.91 -28.54
CA ASN A 76 -12.53 21.54 -29.95
C ASN A 76 -13.82 22.06 -30.61
N SER A 77 -14.96 21.95 -29.92
CA SER A 77 -16.24 22.48 -30.39
C SER A 77 -16.21 24.01 -30.55
N ALA A 78 -15.64 24.73 -29.57
CA ALA A 78 -15.48 26.18 -29.64
C ALA A 78 -14.54 26.61 -30.77
N LYS A 79 -13.45 25.87 -31.01
CA LYS A 79 -12.52 26.11 -32.12
C LYS A 79 -13.20 25.94 -33.48
N ASN A 80 -14.00 24.88 -33.64
CA ASN A 80 -14.73 24.62 -34.87
C ASN A 80 -15.80 25.67 -35.17
N ALA A 81 -16.54 26.13 -34.15
CA ALA A 81 -17.52 27.21 -34.31
C ALA A 81 -16.86 28.51 -34.83
N ARG A 82 -15.70 28.89 -34.26
CA ARG A 82 -14.95 30.08 -34.71
C ARG A 82 -14.42 29.98 -36.14
N LEU A 83 -14.17 28.77 -36.66
CA LEU A 83 -13.73 28.58 -38.03
C LEU A 83 -14.87 28.78 -39.04
N LEU A 84 -16.12 28.49 -38.64
CA LEU A 84 -17.31 28.66 -39.49
C LEU A 84 -17.78 30.12 -39.57
N ASP A 85 -17.51 30.93 -38.55
CA ASP A 85 -17.82 32.38 -38.53
C ASP A 85 -16.79 33.24 -39.30
N ARG A 86 -15.78 32.63 -39.90
CA ARG A 86 -14.75 33.36 -40.65
C ARG A 86 -15.32 33.78 -42.01
N PRO A 87 -15.40 35.08 -42.35
CA PRO A 87 -15.96 35.51 -43.62
C PRO A 87 -15.13 34.95 -44.77
N THR A 88 -15.77 34.18 -45.63
CA THR A 88 -15.21 33.74 -46.91
C THR A 88 -15.14 34.97 -47.82
N GLY A 89 -13.99 35.64 -47.81
CA GLY A 89 -13.63 36.63 -48.83
C GLY A 89 -13.42 35.98 -50.19
#